data_AF-A0A522GQ06-F1
#
_entry.id   AF-A0A522GQ06-F1
#
_cell.length_a   1.000
_cell.length_b   1.000
_cell.length_c   1.000
_cell.angle_alpha   90.00
_cell.angle_beta   90.00
_cell.angle_gamma   90.00
#
_symmetry.space_group_name_H-M   'P 1'
#
loop_
_entity.id
_entity.type
_entity.pdbx_description
1 polymer ?
#
loop_
_entity_poly.entity_id
_entity_poly.type
_entity_poly.pdbx_seq_one_letter_code
_entity_poly.pdbx_strand_id
1 'polypeptide(L)'
;MNDNEPSPPRVVPPSHRRTVALTHVELTWIEKKIEHWLRFGRRAEEKILDRRRSISSFKPGSIFAFVRWASNDFGTVISRMDIVRAVEPGARFQTLPFVRPGGEILLRVDSWPKVERVLQAIDAVEALNVDPADAAPEYWRHLHNRLAAGHEPRPYTRDQHAAWLKRRSVTL
;
A
#
# COMPACT_ATOMS: atom_id res chain seq x y z
N MET A 1 58.23 25.94 26.60
CA MET A 1 57.98 24.92 25.56
C MET A 1 56.59 24.39 25.83
N ASN A 2 55.73 24.55 24.83
CA ASN A 2 54.29 24.26 24.85
C ASN A 2 54.05 22.76 24.88
N ASP A 3 52.98 22.32 25.56
CA ASP A 3 52.25 21.09 25.20
C ASP A 3 50.78 21.27 25.60
N ASN A 4 50.07 22.14 24.86
CA ASN A 4 48.61 22.15 24.83
C ASN A 4 48.19 21.83 23.40
N GLU A 5 48.34 20.56 23.02
CA GLU A 5 47.81 20.07 21.75
C GLU A 5 46.29 19.83 21.88
N PRO A 6 45.47 20.36 20.97
CA PRO A 6 44.06 20.02 20.93
C PRO A 6 43.91 18.57 20.43
N SER A 7 43.20 17.75 21.21
CA SER A 7 42.82 16.39 20.79
C SER A 7 42.14 16.40 19.42
N PRO A 8 42.45 15.44 18.53
CA PRO A 8 41.85 15.39 17.21
C PRO A 8 40.32 15.17 17.32
N PRO A 9 39.53 15.73 16.39
CA PRO A 9 38.08 15.55 16.41
C PRO A 9 37.76 14.07 16.27
N ARG A 10 36.93 13.57 17.19
CA ARG A 10 36.42 12.19 17.19
C ARG A 10 35.61 12.01 15.90
N VAL A 11 36.20 11.35 14.90
CA VAL A 11 35.49 10.98 13.67
C VAL A 11 34.43 9.96 14.06
N VAL A 12 33.21 10.42 14.26
CA VAL A 12 32.04 9.54 14.32
C VAL A 12 31.84 8.98 12.91
N PRO A 13 31.97 7.67 12.67
CA PRO A 13 31.64 7.13 11.36
C PRO A 13 30.16 7.45 11.13
N PRO A 14 29.77 7.97 9.94
CA PRO A 14 28.37 8.20 9.67
C PRO A 14 27.72 6.82 9.62
N SER A 15 27.01 6.47 10.69
CA SER A 15 26.12 5.32 10.73
C SER A 15 24.94 5.64 9.82
N HIS A 16 25.15 5.56 8.50
CA HIS A 16 24.07 5.41 7.54
C HIS A 16 23.49 4.01 7.71
N ARG A 17 22.84 3.74 8.85
CA ARG A 17 21.63 2.93 8.76
C ARG A 17 20.73 3.75 7.86
N ARG A 18 20.68 3.40 6.57
CA ARG A 18 19.61 3.87 5.70
C ARG A 18 18.33 3.43 6.41
N THR A 19 17.74 4.32 7.20
CA THR A 19 16.39 4.12 7.70
C THR A 19 15.56 4.00 6.42
N VAL A 20 15.15 2.78 6.09
CA VAL A 20 14.35 2.54 4.90
C VAL A 20 13.12 3.42 5.05
N ALA A 21 12.87 4.32 4.11
CA ALA A 21 11.70 5.18 4.18
C ALA A 21 10.48 4.29 3.95
N LEU A 22 9.81 3.91 5.03
CA LEU A 22 8.63 3.05 4.99
C LEU A 22 7.38 3.90 4.75
N THR A 23 6.43 3.31 4.04
CA THR A 23 5.06 3.81 4.01
C THR A 23 4.30 3.16 5.17
N HIS A 24 3.74 3.97 6.05
CA HIS A 24 2.99 3.53 7.24
C HIS A 24 1.49 3.66 7.00
N VAL A 25 0.74 2.61 7.31
CA VAL A 25 -0.72 2.57 7.22
C VAL A 25 -1.30 2.34 8.60
N GLU A 26 -2.10 3.30 9.08
CA GLU A 26 -2.81 3.20 10.35
C GLU A 26 -4.12 2.43 10.16
N LEU A 27 -4.26 1.34 10.91
CA LEU A 27 -5.41 0.45 10.92
C LEU A 27 -6.20 0.70 12.21
N THR A 28 -7.53 0.62 12.10
CA THR A 28 -8.46 0.91 13.19
C THR A 28 -9.60 -0.09 13.14
N TRP A 29 -9.85 -0.79 14.24
CA TRP A 29 -10.96 -1.72 14.39
C TRP A 29 -11.84 -1.30 15.57
N ILE A 30 -12.99 -0.74 15.26
CA ILE A 30 -14.07 -0.42 16.19
C ILE A 30 -15.31 -1.12 15.64
N GLU A 31 -15.64 -2.25 16.24
CA GLU A 31 -16.74 -3.11 15.84
C GLU A 31 -18.01 -2.28 15.56
N LYS A 32 -18.62 -2.53 14.38
CA LYS A 32 -19.87 -1.89 13.91
C LYS A 32 -19.83 -0.36 13.78
N LYS A 33 -18.63 0.25 13.78
CA LYS A 33 -18.48 1.70 13.63
C LYS A 33 -17.42 2.08 12.62
N ILE A 34 -16.18 1.61 12.80
CA ILE A 34 -15.03 1.97 11.95
C ILE A 34 -14.16 0.74 11.78
N GLU A 35 -13.95 0.34 10.55
CA GLU A 35 -13.09 -0.78 10.20
C GLU A 35 -12.14 -0.34 9.10
N HIS A 36 -10.86 -0.22 9.43
CA HIS A 36 -9.78 0.05 8.52
C HIS A 36 -8.83 -1.15 8.56
N TRP A 37 -8.73 -1.88 7.46
CA TRP A 37 -7.91 -3.09 7.38
C TRP A 37 -7.24 -3.22 6.02
N LEU A 38 -6.29 -4.16 5.93
CA LEU A 38 -5.62 -4.48 4.67
C LEU A 38 -6.26 -5.73 4.07
N ARG A 39 -6.69 -5.67 2.80
CA ARG A 39 -7.14 -6.85 2.06
C ARG A 39 -5.96 -7.71 1.59
N PHE A 40 -4.85 -7.08 1.22
CA PHE A 40 -3.57 -7.73 0.94
C PHE A 40 -2.41 -6.74 1.11
N GLY A 41 -1.18 -7.26 1.14
CA GLY A 41 0.05 -6.48 1.12
C GLY A 41 1.12 -7.09 2.02
N ARG A 42 2.38 -7.03 1.59
CA ARG A 42 3.52 -7.60 2.34
C ARG A 42 4.04 -6.59 3.36
N ARG A 43 3.61 -6.77 4.61
CA ARG A 43 4.05 -5.96 5.75
C ARG A 43 5.54 -6.19 5.98
N ALA A 44 6.28 -5.09 6.06
CA ALA A 44 7.68 -5.09 6.48
C ALA A 44 7.79 -5.04 8.00
N GLU A 45 6.90 -4.28 8.65
CA GLU A 45 6.83 -4.13 10.10
C GLU A 45 5.37 -3.98 10.52
N GLU A 46 5.07 -4.34 11.76
CA GLU A 46 3.81 -4.04 12.41
C GLU A 46 4.05 -3.48 13.81
N LYS A 47 3.34 -2.41 14.15
CA LYS A 47 3.38 -1.78 15.46
C LYS A 47 1.97 -1.66 16.02
N ILE A 48 1.67 -2.41 17.07
CA ILE A 48 0.40 -2.29 17.80
C ILE A 48 0.44 -1.01 18.63
N LEU A 49 -0.55 -0.14 18.49
CA LEU A 49 -0.68 1.08 19.30
C LEU A 49 -1.54 0.82 20.53
N ASP A 50 -2.69 0.20 20.32
CA ASP A 50 -3.62 -0.24 21.37
C ASP A 50 -4.51 -1.39 20.85
N ARG A 51 -5.53 -1.79 21.62
CA ARG A 51 -6.43 -2.90 21.27
C ARG A 51 -7.24 -2.68 19.99
N ARG A 52 -7.39 -1.44 19.54
CA ARG A 52 -8.21 -1.04 18.39
C ARG A 52 -7.38 -0.47 17.25
N ARG A 53 -6.09 -0.20 17.46
CA ARG A 53 -5.24 0.47 16.46
C ARG A 53 -3.89 -0.19 16.32
N SER A 54 -3.45 -0.33 15.08
CA SER A 54 -2.10 -0.76 14.73
C SER A 54 -1.58 0.01 13.52
N ILE A 55 -0.27 -0.04 13.30
CA ILE A 55 0.40 0.51 12.13
C ILE A 55 1.05 -0.65 11.39
N SER A 56 0.73 -0.80 10.11
CA SER A 56 1.46 -1.68 9.19
C SER A 56 2.40 -0.85 8.32
N SER A 57 3.67 -1.23 8.26
CA SER A 57 4.69 -0.54 7.47
C SER A 57 5.05 -1.33 6.22
N PHE A 58 5.29 -0.63 5.11
CA PHE A 58 5.59 -1.22 3.80
C PHE A 58 6.88 -0.64 3.23
N LYS A 59 7.73 -1.51 2.65
CA LYS A 59 8.92 -1.08 1.91
C LYS A 59 8.51 -0.32 0.65
N PRO A 60 9.34 0.62 0.17
CA PRO A 60 9.15 1.22 -1.15
C PRO A 60 8.90 0.17 -2.24
N GLY A 61 8.02 0.49 -3.19
CA GLY A 61 7.60 -0.40 -4.27
C GLY A 61 6.57 -1.46 -3.89
N SER A 62 6.33 -1.70 -2.59
CA SER A 62 5.30 -2.67 -2.14
C SER A 62 3.90 -2.20 -2.52
N ILE A 63 3.07 -3.11 -3.01
CA ILE A 63 1.66 -2.84 -3.32
C ILE A 63 0.79 -3.46 -2.21
N PHE A 64 -0.21 -2.70 -1.76
CA PHE A 64 -1.17 -3.13 -0.74
C PHE A 64 -2.57 -2.60 -1.06
N ALA A 65 -3.60 -3.32 -0.59
CA ALA A 65 -4.98 -2.88 -0.66
C ALA A 65 -5.49 -2.49 0.73
N PHE A 66 -5.87 -1.24 0.88
CA PHE A 66 -6.38 -0.66 2.12
C PHE A 66 -7.88 -0.41 2.02
N VAL A 67 -8.64 -1.05 2.90
CA VAL A 67 -10.10 -0.93 2.97
C VAL A 67 -10.46 -0.05 4.14
N ARG A 68 -11.39 0.88 3.90
CA ARG A 68 -11.96 1.76 4.91
C ARG A 68 -13.47 1.66 4.85
N TRP A 69 -14.04 1.13 5.92
CA TRP A 69 -15.46 1.03 6.13
C TRP A 69 -15.84 1.79 7.41
N ALA A 70 -16.98 2.46 7.35
CA ALA A 70 -17.59 3.04 8.54
C ALA A 70 -19.11 3.02 8.43
N SER A 71 -19.78 2.84 9.56
CA SER A 71 -21.23 2.94 9.69
C SER A 71 -21.61 3.85 10.85
N ASN A 72 -22.81 4.41 10.76
CA ASN A 72 -23.50 5.05 11.87
C ASN A 72 -24.80 4.29 12.16
N ASP A 73 -25.62 4.83 13.07
CA ASP A 73 -26.89 4.22 13.47
C ASP A 73 -27.93 4.14 12.32
N PHE A 74 -27.63 4.76 11.17
CA PHE A 74 -28.49 4.79 9.98
C PHE A 74 -27.91 3.99 8.79
N GLY A 75 -26.80 3.25 8.99
CA GLY A 75 -26.20 2.38 7.98
C GLY A 75 -24.76 2.73 7.61
N THR A 76 -24.27 2.19 6.49
CA THR A 76 -22.90 2.40 6.02
C THR A 76 -22.71 3.84 5.54
N VAL A 77 -21.79 4.58 6.15
CA VAL A 77 -21.43 5.96 5.80
C VAL A 77 -20.23 6.00 4.87
N ILE A 78 -19.30 5.05 5.02
CA ILE A 78 -18.09 4.96 4.21
C ILE A 78 -17.92 3.52 3.75
N SER A 79 -17.76 3.35 2.44
CA SER A 79 -17.21 2.13 1.85
C SER A 79 -16.20 2.56 0.79
N ARG A 80 -14.93 2.32 1.07
CA ARG A 80 -13.81 2.73 0.22
C ARG A 80 -12.72 1.68 0.21
N MET A 81 -12.11 1.51 -0.95
CA MET A 81 -10.88 0.74 -1.09
C MET A 81 -9.87 1.51 -1.94
N ASP A 82 -8.62 1.46 -1.51
CA ASP A 82 -7.47 1.98 -2.24
C ASP A 82 -6.47 0.85 -2.47
N ILE A 83 -5.96 0.70 -3.70
CA ILE A 83 -4.76 -0.09 -3.99
C ILE A 83 -3.62 0.89 -4.22
N VAL A 84 -2.58 0.78 -3.40
CA VAL A 84 -1.53 1.78 -3.28
C VAL A 84 -0.18 1.10 -3.43
N ARG A 85 0.73 1.75 -4.15
CA ARG A 85 2.15 1.42 -4.14
C ARG A 85 2.89 2.37 -3.19
N ALA A 86 3.61 1.80 -2.23
CA ALA A 86 4.53 2.53 -1.37
C ALA A 86 5.59 3.24 -2.22
N VAL A 87 5.81 4.52 -1.95
CA VAL A 87 6.71 5.36 -2.76
C VAL A 87 8.15 5.30 -2.24
N GLU A 88 9.10 5.43 -3.16
CA GLU A 88 10.50 5.68 -2.83
C GLU A 88 10.65 7.06 -2.14
N PRO A 89 11.61 7.22 -1.21
CA PRO A 89 11.93 8.53 -0.68
C PRO A 89 12.30 9.52 -1.79
N GLY A 90 11.70 10.71 -1.77
CA GLY A 90 11.89 11.75 -2.78
C GLY A 90 11.01 11.60 -4.03
N ALA A 91 10.29 10.49 -4.21
CA ALA A 91 9.32 10.37 -5.28
C ALA A 91 8.06 11.20 -5.01
N ARG A 92 7.38 11.63 -6.08
CA ARG A 92 6.06 12.27 -5.97
C ARG A 92 5.05 11.26 -5.43
N PHE A 93 4.19 11.71 -4.52
CA PHE A 93 3.15 10.89 -3.93
C PHE A 93 1.82 11.64 -3.88
N GLN A 94 0.74 10.88 -3.81
CA GLN A 94 -0.58 11.40 -3.46
C GLN A 94 -0.80 11.16 -1.97
N THR A 95 -1.43 12.11 -1.28
CA THR A 95 -1.79 11.94 0.13
C THR A 95 -3.03 11.06 0.26
N LEU A 96 -3.02 10.16 1.24
CA LEU A 96 -4.18 9.38 1.60
C LEU A 96 -4.39 9.49 3.11
N PRO A 97 -5.64 9.66 3.59
CA PRO A 97 -5.91 9.55 5.02
C PRO A 97 -5.42 8.20 5.55
N PHE A 98 -4.79 8.23 6.72
CA PHE A 98 -4.21 7.05 7.41
C PHE A 98 -3.01 6.39 6.70
N VAL A 99 -2.47 7.01 5.65
CA VAL A 99 -1.24 6.54 5.00
C VAL A 99 -0.19 7.65 5.02
N ARG A 100 0.99 7.37 5.57
CA ARG A 100 2.09 8.33 5.68
C ARG A 100 3.36 7.77 5.01
N PRO A 101 4.04 8.54 4.13
CA PRO A 101 3.70 9.90 3.70
C PRO A 101 2.49 9.98 2.76
N GLY A 102 2.12 8.86 2.17
CA GLY A 102 1.12 8.73 1.11
C GLY A 102 1.53 7.57 0.21
N GLY A 103 1.15 7.62 -1.06
CA GLY A 103 1.63 6.65 -2.04
C GLY A 103 1.24 6.95 -3.47
N GLU A 104 1.63 6.07 -4.38
CA GLU A 104 1.07 6.05 -5.73
C GLU A 104 -0.25 5.28 -5.69
N ILE A 105 -1.36 5.96 -5.96
CA ILE A 105 -2.68 5.34 -6.04
C ILE A 105 -2.80 4.64 -7.39
N LEU A 106 -2.91 3.31 -7.36
CA LEU A 106 -3.16 2.50 -8.56
C LEU A 106 -4.65 2.35 -8.83
N LEU A 107 -5.45 2.27 -7.76
CA LEU A 107 -6.90 2.20 -7.82
C LEU A 107 -7.50 2.87 -6.59
N ARG A 108 -8.54 3.66 -6.79
CA ARG A 108 -9.43 4.15 -5.72
C ARG A 108 -10.87 3.94 -6.14
N VAL A 109 -11.66 3.36 -5.24
CA VAL A 109 -13.11 3.25 -5.42
C VAL A 109 -13.85 3.65 -4.15
N ASP A 110 -14.99 4.27 -4.39
CA ASP A 110 -15.95 4.68 -3.39
C ASP A 110 -17.27 3.96 -3.71
N SER A 111 -18.03 3.58 -2.68
CA SER A 111 -19.26 2.77 -2.71
C SER A 111 -19.04 1.25 -2.65
N TRP A 112 -19.94 0.59 -1.93
CA TRP A 112 -19.92 -0.87 -1.77
C TRP A 112 -19.95 -1.63 -3.09
N PRO A 113 -20.82 -1.32 -4.09
CA PRO A 113 -20.82 -2.07 -5.35
C PRO A 113 -19.48 -2.05 -6.08
N LYS A 114 -18.76 -0.91 -6.06
CA LYS A 114 -17.43 -0.82 -6.68
C LYS A 114 -16.37 -1.54 -5.84
N VAL A 115 -16.43 -1.43 -4.51
CA VAL A 115 -15.54 -2.17 -3.60
C VAL A 115 -15.68 -3.68 -3.80
N GLU A 116 -16.91 -4.17 -3.90
CA GLU A 116 -17.21 -5.59 -4.17
C GLU A 116 -16.60 -6.06 -5.50
N ARG A 117 -16.72 -5.28 -6.58
CA ARG A 117 -16.05 -5.63 -7.86
C ARG A 117 -14.53 -5.66 -7.76
N VAL A 118 -13.93 -4.84 -6.91
CA VAL A 118 -12.48 -4.89 -6.68
C VAL A 118 -12.11 -6.11 -5.82
N LEU A 119 -12.90 -6.47 -4.81
CA LEU A 119 -12.72 -7.71 -4.05
C LEU A 119 -12.76 -8.93 -4.98
N GLN A 120 -13.76 -9.02 -5.86
CA GLN A 120 -13.87 -10.10 -6.85
C GLN A 120 -12.65 -10.15 -7.79
N ALA A 121 -12.12 -8.99 -8.21
CA ALA A 121 -10.92 -8.94 -9.02
C ALA A 121 -9.67 -9.42 -8.25
N ILE A 122 -9.57 -9.12 -6.95
CA ILE A 122 -8.50 -9.62 -6.08
C ILE A 122 -8.61 -11.14 -5.96
N ASP A 123 -9.81 -11.67 -5.68
CA ASP A 123 -10.06 -13.10 -5.56
C ASP A 123 -9.72 -13.84 -6.87
N ALA A 124 -10.00 -13.23 -8.02
CA ALA A 124 -9.65 -13.78 -9.32
C ALA A 124 -8.12 -13.84 -9.56
N VAL A 125 -7.35 -12.89 -9.05
CA VAL A 125 -5.87 -12.94 -9.09
C VAL A 125 -5.36 -14.04 -8.16
N GLU A 126 -5.90 -14.15 -6.95
CA GLU A 126 -5.54 -15.19 -5.98
C GLU A 126 -5.82 -16.60 -6.53
N ALA A 127 -6.94 -16.78 -7.25
CA ALA A 127 -7.29 -18.03 -7.92
C ALA A 127 -6.26 -18.48 -8.98
N LEU A 128 -5.42 -17.56 -9.48
CA LEU A 128 -4.30 -17.90 -10.38
C LEU A 128 -3.05 -18.36 -9.63
N ASN A 129 -3.08 -18.44 -8.29
CA ASN A 129 -1.94 -18.60 -7.39
C ASN A 129 -0.92 -17.46 -7.49
N VAL A 130 -1.40 -16.24 -7.74
CA VAL A 130 -0.59 -15.03 -7.76
C VAL A 130 -0.94 -14.21 -6.52
N ASP A 131 0.07 -13.81 -5.75
CA ASP A 131 -0.13 -12.82 -4.69
C ASP A 131 -0.58 -11.50 -5.34
N PRO A 132 -1.73 -10.91 -4.96
CA PRO A 132 -2.20 -9.64 -5.52
C PRO A 132 -1.18 -8.51 -5.40
N ALA A 133 -0.28 -8.56 -4.42
CA ALA A 133 0.82 -7.61 -4.27
C ALA A 133 1.88 -7.71 -5.39
N ASP A 134 1.93 -8.83 -6.12
CA ASP A 134 2.81 -9.05 -7.28
C ASP A 134 2.12 -8.85 -8.63
N ALA A 135 0.79 -8.65 -8.65
CA ALA A 135 0.08 -8.37 -9.87
C ALA A 135 0.61 -7.09 -10.54
N ALA A 136 0.56 -7.07 -11.87
CA ALA A 136 1.06 -5.95 -12.65
C ALA A 136 0.37 -4.64 -12.21
N PRO A 137 1.09 -3.57 -11.87
CA PRO A 137 0.45 -2.33 -11.43
C PRO A 137 -0.49 -1.72 -12.47
N GLU A 138 -0.19 -1.94 -13.76
CA GLU A 138 -1.04 -1.52 -14.88
C GLU A 138 -2.41 -2.21 -14.86
N TYR A 139 -2.50 -3.44 -14.34
CA TYR A 139 -3.77 -4.14 -14.18
C TYR A 139 -4.70 -3.40 -13.22
N TRP A 140 -4.20 -3.01 -12.04
CA TRP A 140 -4.99 -2.25 -11.06
C TRP A 140 -5.45 -0.90 -11.62
N ARG A 141 -4.58 -0.18 -12.35
CA ARG A 141 -4.97 1.07 -13.03
C ARG A 141 -6.02 0.84 -14.11
N HIS A 142 -5.90 -0.24 -14.88
CA HIS A 142 -6.89 -0.59 -15.90
C HIS A 142 -8.24 -0.94 -15.28
N LEU A 143 -8.24 -1.71 -14.19
CA LEU A 143 -9.44 -2.03 -13.41
C LEU A 143 -10.12 -0.75 -12.91
N HIS A 144 -9.36 0.18 -12.33
CA HIS A 144 -9.87 1.48 -11.89
C HIS A 144 -10.57 2.22 -13.04
N ASN A 145 -9.91 2.35 -14.18
CA ASN A 145 -10.44 3.05 -15.35
C ASN A 145 -11.73 2.40 -15.89
N ARG A 146 -11.80 1.06 -15.92
CA ARG A 146 -13.01 0.33 -16.35
C ARG A 146 -14.17 0.58 -15.40
N LEU A 147 -13.95 0.46 -14.09
CA LEU A 147 -14.97 0.70 -13.08
C LEU A 147 -15.43 2.16 -13.04
N ALA A 148 -14.52 3.12 -13.27
CA ALA A 148 -14.86 4.54 -13.38
C ALA A 148 -15.75 4.82 -14.59
N ALA A 149 -15.52 4.12 -15.71
CA ALA A 149 -16.32 4.22 -16.93
C ALA A 149 -17.59 3.33 -16.93
N GLY A 150 -17.88 2.60 -15.84
CA GLY A 150 -19.03 1.68 -15.78
C GLY A 150 -18.89 0.44 -16.68
N HIS A 151 -17.68 0.12 -17.12
CA HIS A 151 -17.40 -1.03 -17.97
C HIS A 151 -17.03 -2.27 -17.16
N GLU A 152 -17.34 -3.45 -17.69
CA GLU A 152 -17.01 -4.73 -17.05
C GLU A 152 -15.48 -4.90 -16.84
N PRO A 153 -14.99 -5.27 -15.65
CA PRO A 153 -13.59 -5.60 -15.46
C PRO A 153 -13.06 -6.63 -16.46
N ARG A 154 -11.81 -6.47 -16.90
CA ARG A 154 -11.11 -7.53 -17.63
C ARG A 154 -10.41 -8.44 -16.62
N PRO A 155 -10.46 -9.77 -16.79
CA PRO A 155 -9.76 -10.68 -15.89
C PRO A 155 -8.24 -10.51 -16.02
N TYR A 156 -7.54 -10.67 -14.90
CA TYR A 156 -6.08 -10.85 -14.92
C TYR A 156 -5.78 -12.25 -15.46
N THR A 157 -4.68 -12.40 -16.21
CA THR A 157 -4.31 -13.70 -16.80
C THR A 157 -2.88 -14.09 -16.46
N ARG A 158 -2.59 -15.40 -16.52
CA ARG A 158 -1.22 -15.91 -16.32
C ARG A 158 -0.25 -15.38 -17.36
N ASP A 159 -0.69 -15.23 -18.62
CA ASP A 159 0.14 -14.67 -19.69
C ASP A 159 0.49 -13.20 -19.40
N GLN A 160 -0.49 -12.42 -18.92
CA GLN A 160 -0.25 -11.04 -18.49
C GLN A 160 0.74 -10.98 -17.33
N HIS A 161 0.64 -11.92 -16.38
CA HIS A 161 1.58 -12.02 -15.26
C HIS A 161 2.99 -12.41 -15.71
N ALA A 162 3.14 -13.40 -16.59
CA ALA A 162 4.43 -13.79 -17.15
C ALA A 162 5.09 -12.65 -17.94
N ALA A 163 4.32 -11.91 -18.73
CA ALA A 163 4.80 -10.74 -19.45
C ALA A 163 5.22 -9.61 -18.51
N TRP A 164 4.55 -9.45 -17.37
CA TRP A 164 4.93 -8.51 -16.33
C TRP A 164 6.26 -8.90 -15.65
N LEU A 165 6.42 -10.17 -15.26
CA LEU A 165 7.66 -10.65 -14.65
C LEU A 165 8.87 -10.44 -15.59
N LYS A 166 8.71 -10.74 -16.89
CA LYS A 166 9.73 -10.50 -17.92
C LYS A 166 10.10 -9.01 -18.05
N ARG A 167 9.13 -8.10 -18.00
CA ARG A 167 9.40 -6.64 -18.03
C ARG A 167 10.17 -6.20 -16.79
N ARG A 168 9.76 -6.68 -15.62
CA ARG A 168 10.39 -6.33 -14.34
C ARG A 168 11.85 -6.80 -14.27
N SER A 169 12.19 -7.95 -14.85
CA SER A 169 13.58 -8.44 -14.88
C SER A 169 14.52 -7.66 -15.79
N VAL A 170 13.99 -6.83 -16.71
CA VAL A 170 14.79 -5.99 -17.62
C VAL A 170 15.02 -4.58 -17.06
N THR A 171 14.17 -4.13 -16.12
CA THR A 171 14.23 -2.78 -15.51
C THR A 171 15.02 -2.74 -14.19
N LEU A 172 15.34 -3.90 -13.60
CA LEU A 172 16.22 -4.03 -12.42
C LEU A 172 17.68 -4.16 -12.85
#